data_AF-A0A7Y4X5J7-F1
#
_entry.id   AF-A0A7Y4X5J7-F1
#
_cell.length_a   1.000
_cell.length_b   1.000
_cell.length_c   1.000
_cell.angle_alpha   90.00
_cell.angle_beta   90.00
_cell.angle_gamma   90.00
#
_symmetry.space_group_name_H-M   'P 1'
#
loop_
_entity.id
_entity.type
_entity.pdbx_description
1 polymer ?
#
loop_
_entity_poly.entity_id
_entity_poly.type
_entity_poly.pdbx_seq_one_letter_code
_entity_poly.pdbx_strand_id
1 'polypeptide(L)'
;MDAFTKHKGLVAPLDRTNVDTDQIIPKQYLKTIKRTGLREGLFSDWRYGVDGKGDRTFFLNLARYQGATVLLARDNFGCGSSREHAPWALMDYGFRCLIAPSYADIFFNNCFKNGMLPVVLKPEDVSQLFTEVEAQVGAQVTV
;
A
#
# COMPACT_ATOMS: atom_id res chain seq x y z
N MET A 1 -2.25 -10.70 16.67
CA MET A 1 -2.82 -10.07 15.48
C MET A 1 -4.17 -9.55 15.92
N ASP A 2 -4.41 -8.25 15.83
CA ASP A 2 -5.67 -7.67 16.31
C ASP A 2 -6.80 -8.05 15.36
N ALA A 3 -7.98 -8.34 15.91
CA ALA A 3 -9.14 -8.65 15.09
C ALA A 3 -9.48 -7.46 14.19
N PHE A 4 -9.58 -7.69 12.88
CA PHE A 4 -10.09 -6.70 11.94
C PHE A 4 -11.61 -6.75 11.95
N THR A 5 -12.26 -5.86 12.70
CA THR A 5 -13.73 -5.80 12.82
C THR A 5 -14.33 -4.61 12.09
N LYS A 6 -13.73 -3.43 12.28
CA LYS A 6 -14.06 -2.18 11.60
C LYS A 6 -12.84 -1.27 11.64
N HIS A 7 -12.53 -0.62 10.53
CA HIS A 7 -11.40 0.31 10.43
C HIS A 7 -11.81 1.56 9.66
N LYS A 8 -11.69 2.73 10.31
CA LYS A 8 -11.82 4.03 9.66
C LYS A 8 -10.44 4.65 9.51
N GLY A 9 -10.05 5.00 8.28
CA GLY A 9 -8.68 5.44 8.01
C GLY A 9 -8.58 6.48 6.90
N LEU A 10 -7.53 7.30 6.98
CA LEU A 10 -7.11 8.20 5.91
C LEU A 10 -6.65 7.35 4.71
N VAL A 11 -7.14 7.73 3.53
CA VAL A 11 -6.82 7.09 2.25
C VAL A 11 -5.64 7.78 1.59
N ALA A 12 -4.68 6.99 1.11
CA ALA A 12 -3.58 7.45 0.29
C ALA A 12 -3.66 6.78 -1.11
N PRO A 13 -3.70 7.56 -2.21
CA PRO A 13 -3.83 7.03 -3.56
C PRO A 13 -2.46 6.74 -4.19
N LEU A 14 -2.30 5.53 -4.71
CA LEU A 14 -1.20 5.12 -5.59
C LEU A 14 -1.76 4.85 -6.99
N ASP A 15 -1.74 5.87 -7.84
CA ASP A 15 -2.27 5.76 -9.21
C ASP A 15 -1.28 5.07 -10.15
N ARG A 16 -1.09 3.76 -9.95
CA ARG A 16 -0.23 2.89 -10.77
C ARG A 16 -0.82 1.48 -10.86
N THR A 17 -0.88 0.94 -12.08
CA THR A 17 -1.23 -0.47 -12.34
C THR A 17 0.00 -1.35 -12.25
N ASN A 18 -0.20 -2.66 -12.06
CA ASN A 18 0.86 -3.66 -12.05
C ASN A 18 1.99 -3.34 -11.06
N VAL A 19 1.63 -2.88 -9.87
CA VAL A 19 2.60 -2.60 -8.81
C VAL A 19 3.16 -3.93 -8.31
N ASP A 20 4.40 -4.24 -8.66
CA ASP A 20 5.01 -5.52 -8.34
C ASP A 20 5.66 -5.55 -6.93
N THR A 21 6.04 -6.74 -6.47
CA THR A 21 6.61 -6.90 -5.13
C THR A 21 8.02 -6.34 -4.96
N ASP A 22 8.80 -6.14 -6.04
CA ASP A 22 10.07 -5.40 -6.00
C ASP A 22 9.83 -3.91 -5.78
N GLN A 23 8.80 -3.36 -6.42
CA GLN A 23 8.40 -1.97 -6.25
C GLN A 23 7.84 -1.70 -4.85
N ILE A 24 7.03 -2.63 -4.31
CA ILE A 24 6.54 -2.52 -2.93
C ILE A 24 7.70 -2.55 -1.95
N ILE A 25 8.62 -3.50 -2.08
CA ILE A 25 9.81 -3.57 -1.24
C ILE A 25 10.99 -4.20 -1.99
N PRO A 26 12.05 -3.41 -2.27
CA PRO A 26 13.21 -3.93 -2.99
C PRO A 26 13.97 -5.01 -2.25
N LYS A 27 14.63 -5.89 -3.00
CA LYS A 27 15.31 -7.09 -2.50
C LYS A 27 16.35 -6.84 -1.39
N GLN A 28 16.97 -5.66 -1.37
CA GLN A 28 17.98 -5.31 -0.37
C GLN A 28 17.43 -5.26 1.06
N TYR A 29 16.12 -5.05 1.24
CA TYR A 29 15.45 -5.02 2.54
C TYR A 29 14.99 -6.41 3.02
N LEU A 30 15.16 -7.46 2.22
CA LEU A 30 14.60 -8.79 2.49
C LEU A 30 15.51 -9.70 3.34
N LYS A 31 16.64 -9.19 3.84
CA LYS A 31 17.59 -9.97 4.65
C LYS A 31 17.09 -10.25 6.08
N THR A 32 16.05 -9.55 6.51
CA THR A 32 15.49 -9.69 7.86
C THR A 32 14.37 -10.71 7.91
N ILE A 33 14.27 -11.41 9.04
CA ILE A 33 13.12 -12.25 9.42
C ILE A 33 12.13 -11.50 10.32
N LYS A 34 12.48 -10.28 10.75
CA LYS A 34 11.60 -9.44 11.57
C LYS A 34 10.57 -8.77 10.67
N ARG A 35 9.34 -8.66 11.18
CA ARG A 35 8.25 -7.95 10.52
C ARG A 35 8.29 -6.43 10.71
N THR A 36 9.31 -5.92 11.42
CA THR A 36 9.50 -4.51 11.74
C THR A 36 10.75 -3.94 11.09
N GLY A 37 10.79 -2.62 10.88
CA GLY A 37 11.88 -1.91 10.20
C GLY A 37 11.80 -1.98 8.67
N LEU A 38 10.73 -2.57 8.13
CA LEU A 38 10.49 -2.69 6.70
C LEU A 38 9.84 -1.44 6.11
N ARG A 39 9.27 -0.57 6.96
CA ARG A 39 8.67 0.71 6.54
C ARG A 39 9.64 1.66 5.83
N GLU A 40 10.95 1.51 6.08
CA GLU A 40 11.99 2.25 5.36
C GLU A 40 12.09 1.79 3.91
N GLY A 41 11.93 0.50 3.66
CA GLY A 41 11.98 -0.12 2.33
C GLY A 41 10.69 -0.01 1.52
N LEU A 42 9.55 0.29 2.16
CA LEU A 42 8.27 0.41 1.46
C LEU A 42 8.36 1.48 0.36
N PHE A 43 8.20 1.08 -0.90
CA PHE A 43 8.32 1.93 -2.08
C PHE A 43 9.61 2.75 -2.15
N SER A 44 10.73 2.26 -1.60
CA SER A 44 11.94 3.08 -1.40
C SER A 44 12.47 3.70 -2.70
N ASP A 45 12.44 2.95 -3.80
CA ASP A 45 12.98 3.41 -5.08
C ASP A 45 12.19 4.60 -5.64
N TRP A 46 10.88 4.65 -5.37
CA TRP A 46 10.02 5.79 -5.72
C TRP A 46 10.06 6.89 -4.66
N ARG A 47 10.07 6.52 -3.38
CA ARG A 47 10.04 7.48 -2.27
C ARG A 47 11.29 8.30 -2.20
N TYR A 48 12.47 7.72 -2.39
CA TYR A 48 13.74 8.42 -2.20
C TYR A 48 14.38 8.88 -3.49
N GLY A 49 13.99 8.31 -4.63
CA GLY A 49 14.58 8.61 -5.93
C GLY A 49 16.07 8.20 -6.01
N VAL A 50 16.74 8.60 -7.08
CA VAL A 50 18.14 8.22 -7.36
C VAL A 50 19.12 8.94 -6.43
N ASP A 51 18.80 10.15 -5.98
CA ASP A 51 19.67 10.97 -5.12
C ASP A 51 19.46 10.72 -3.62
N GLY A 52 18.50 9.86 -3.26
CA GLY A 52 18.16 9.51 -1.89
C GLY A 52 17.48 10.62 -1.09
N LYS A 53 17.13 11.76 -1.71
CA LYS A 53 16.63 12.95 -0.99
C LYS A 53 15.12 12.98 -0.80
N GLY A 54 14.40 12.06 -1.43
CA GLY A 54 12.94 12.04 -1.37
C GLY A 54 12.31 12.66 -2.61
N ASP A 55 11.53 11.89 -3.36
CA ASP A 55 10.67 12.44 -4.40
C ASP A 55 9.49 13.17 -3.74
N ARG A 56 9.53 14.51 -3.78
CA ARG A 56 8.49 15.36 -3.18
C ARG A 56 7.13 15.23 -3.87
N THR A 57 7.06 14.57 -5.03
CA THR A 57 5.82 14.31 -5.76
C THR A 57 5.22 12.94 -5.42
N PHE A 58 5.99 12.04 -4.81
CA PHE A 58 5.51 10.72 -4.44
C PHE A 58 4.46 10.80 -3.33
N PHE A 59 3.35 10.07 -3.48
CA PHE A 59 2.17 10.24 -2.64
C PHE A 59 2.46 10.09 -1.13
N LEU A 60 3.28 9.11 -0.72
CA LEU A 60 3.65 8.93 0.70
C LEU A 60 4.56 10.02 1.27
N ASN A 61 5.13 10.89 0.44
CA ASN A 61 5.94 12.02 0.88
C ASN A 61 5.12 13.31 1.00
N LEU A 62 3.86 13.30 0.53
CA LEU A 62 2.97 14.45 0.62
C LEU A 62 2.37 14.55 2.03
N ALA A 63 2.38 15.76 2.61
CA ALA A 63 1.84 16.02 3.94
C ALA A 63 0.36 15.59 4.08
N ARG A 64 -0.43 15.74 3.01
CA ARG A 64 -1.86 15.41 2.97
C ARG A 64 -2.18 13.92 3.16
N TYR A 65 -1.20 13.03 3.01
CA TYR A 65 -1.36 11.58 3.14
C TYR A 65 -0.57 10.99 4.31
N GLN A 66 0.08 11.82 5.13
CA GLN A 66 0.81 11.34 6.30
C GLN A 66 -0.13 10.68 7.31
N GLY A 67 0.25 9.50 7.79
CA GLY A 67 -0.58 8.71 8.70
C GLY A 67 -1.73 7.97 8.00
N ALA A 68 -1.72 7.85 6.67
CA ALA A 68 -2.66 7.02 5.96
C ALA A 68 -2.57 5.56 6.40
N THR A 69 -3.74 4.95 6.58
CA THR A 69 -3.89 3.55 7.00
C THR A 69 -4.70 2.74 5.99
N VAL A 70 -5.19 3.38 4.93
CA VAL A 70 -5.83 2.74 3.78
C VAL A 70 -5.06 3.12 2.51
N LEU A 71 -4.60 2.13 1.76
CA LEU A 71 -3.96 2.34 0.46
C LEU A 71 -5.00 2.08 -0.64
N LEU A 72 -5.16 3.03 -1.55
CA LEU A 72 -5.98 2.90 -2.75
C LEU A 72 -5.06 2.72 -3.95
N ALA A 73 -5.20 1.62 -4.69
CA ALA A 73 -4.32 1.25 -5.79
C ALA A 73 -5.12 0.86 -7.04
N ARG A 74 -4.40 0.70 -8.17
CA ARG A 74 -4.98 0.21 -9.43
C ARG A 74 -4.79 -1.29 -9.59
N ASP A 75 -5.18 -1.76 -10.77
CA ASP A 75 -5.25 -3.16 -11.14
C ASP A 75 -3.92 -3.93 -10.98
N ASN A 76 -4.04 -5.22 -10.67
CA ASN A 76 -2.96 -6.19 -10.56
C ASN A 76 -1.89 -5.81 -9.51
N PHE A 77 -2.33 -5.38 -8.33
CA PHE A 77 -1.42 -4.99 -7.25
C PHE A 77 -0.75 -6.21 -6.58
N GLY A 78 0.54 -6.07 -6.27
CA GLY A 78 1.34 -7.12 -5.62
C GLY A 78 1.80 -8.21 -6.57
N CYS A 79 1.85 -7.93 -7.88
CA CYS A 79 2.28 -8.90 -8.90
C CYS A 79 3.79 -9.19 -8.86
N GLY A 80 4.24 -10.11 -9.72
CA GLY A 80 5.64 -10.53 -9.78
C GLY A 80 5.98 -11.61 -8.75
N SER A 81 7.17 -11.53 -8.16
CA SER A 81 7.71 -12.59 -7.32
C SER A 81 6.97 -12.74 -5.99
N SER A 82 6.85 -13.98 -5.49
CA SER A 82 6.31 -14.24 -4.15
C SER A 82 7.21 -13.62 -3.08
N ARG A 83 6.68 -12.66 -2.31
CA ARG A 83 7.38 -12.00 -1.20
C ARG A 83 6.45 -11.75 -0.03
N GLU A 84 6.69 -12.44 1.09
CA GLU A 84 5.95 -12.19 2.32
C GLU A 84 6.29 -10.82 2.93
N HIS A 85 7.47 -10.28 2.64
CA HIS A 85 7.88 -8.96 3.11
C HIS A 85 7.04 -7.82 2.51
N ALA A 86 6.40 -7.99 1.36
CA ALA A 86 5.58 -6.95 0.73
C ALA A 86 4.40 -6.52 1.62
N PRO A 87 3.50 -7.43 2.07
CA PRO A 87 2.47 -7.07 3.05
C PRO A 87 3.07 -6.65 4.41
N TRP A 88 4.22 -7.18 4.84
CA TRP A 88 4.86 -6.71 6.07
C TRP A 88 5.31 -5.24 5.99
N ALA A 89 5.89 -4.82 4.88
CA ALA A 89 6.32 -3.44 4.67
C ALA A 89 5.14 -2.46 4.68
N LEU A 90 4.02 -2.84 4.05
CA LEU A 90 2.78 -2.07 4.07
C LEU A 90 2.24 -1.90 5.51
N MET A 91 2.19 -3.00 6.26
CA MET A 91 1.71 -2.97 7.65
C MET A 91 2.64 -2.23 8.60
N ASP A 92 3.96 -2.42 8.49
CA ASP A 92 4.96 -1.73 9.31
C ASP A 92 4.98 -0.22 9.02
N TYR A 93 4.61 0.18 7.80
CA TYR A 93 4.34 1.59 7.50
C TYR A 93 3.08 2.10 8.21
N GLY A 94 2.03 1.28 8.29
CA GLY A 94 0.79 1.60 9.00
C GLY A 94 -0.48 1.24 8.23
N PHE A 95 -0.36 0.70 7.01
CA PHE A 95 -1.53 0.28 6.24
C PHE A 95 -2.22 -0.93 6.87
N ARG A 96 -3.53 -0.82 7.04
CA ARG A 96 -4.42 -1.86 7.59
C ARG A 96 -5.31 -2.44 6.51
N CYS A 97 -5.67 -1.62 5.52
CA CYS A 97 -6.53 -1.99 4.41
C CYS A 97 -5.90 -1.55 3.09
N LEU A 98 -6.17 -2.32 2.05
CA LEU A 98 -5.78 -2.05 0.66
C LEU A 98 -7.04 -2.17 -0.19
N ILE A 99 -7.28 -1.23 -1.10
CA ILE A 99 -8.44 -1.22 -2.01
C ILE A 99 -7.90 -1.16 -3.44
N ALA A 100 -8.30 -2.11 -4.29
CA ALA A 100 -7.89 -2.18 -5.69
C ALA A 100 -8.89 -3.02 -6.51
N PRO A 101 -8.85 -2.93 -7.85
CA PRO A 101 -9.68 -3.77 -8.72
C PRO A 101 -9.27 -5.25 -8.74
N SER A 102 -7.99 -5.53 -8.56
CA SER A 102 -7.47 -6.89 -8.49
C SER A 102 -6.09 -6.92 -7.82
N TYR A 103 -5.71 -8.13 -7.42
CA TYR A 103 -4.44 -8.44 -6.77
C TYR A 103 -3.84 -9.69 -7.39
N ALA A 104 -2.53 -9.84 -7.32
CA ALA A 104 -1.91 -11.13 -7.58
C ALA A 104 -2.23 -12.12 -6.46
N ASP A 105 -2.62 -13.35 -6.82
CA ASP A 105 -3.16 -14.36 -5.89
C ASP A 105 -2.27 -14.61 -4.67
N ILE A 106 -0.96 -14.70 -4.87
CA ILE A 106 0.00 -14.96 -3.79
C ILE A 106 0.02 -13.79 -2.80
N PHE A 107 0.09 -12.56 -3.31
CA PHE A 107 0.09 -11.36 -2.49
C PHE A 107 -1.23 -11.24 -1.72
N PHE A 108 -2.36 -11.44 -2.40
CA PHE A 108 -3.71 -11.42 -1.83
C PHE A 108 -3.83 -12.38 -0.63
N ASN A 109 -3.40 -13.63 -0.80
CA ASN A 109 -3.41 -14.63 0.27
C ASN A 109 -2.47 -14.28 1.43
N ASN A 110 -1.30 -13.71 1.13
CA ASN A 110 -0.36 -13.28 2.17
C ASN A 110 -0.88 -12.08 2.97
N CYS A 111 -1.75 -11.23 2.42
CA CYS A 111 -2.36 -10.14 3.18
C CYS A 111 -3.17 -10.66 4.38
N PHE A 112 -4.04 -11.65 4.16
CA PHE A 112 -4.87 -12.23 5.23
C PHE A 112 -4.05 -12.92 6.31
N LYS A 113 -3.01 -13.65 5.92
CA LYS A 113 -2.07 -14.29 6.87
C LYS A 113 -1.36 -13.29 7.78
N ASN A 114 -1.37 -12.02 7.41
CA ASN A 114 -0.70 -10.94 8.11
C ASN A 114 -1.67 -9.97 8.81
N GLY A 115 -2.98 -10.11 8.60
CA GLY A 115 -3.99 -9.25 9.23
C GLY A 115 -4.24 -7.93 8.49
N MET A 116 -3.85 -7.87 7.21
CA MET A 116 -4.20 -6.78 6.31
C MET A 116 -5.40 -7.21 5.46
N LEU A 117 -6.37 -6.31 5.28
CA LEU A 117 -7.56 -6.57 4.48
C LEU A 117 -7.37 -6.05 3.05
N PRO A 118 -7.20 -6.93 2.03
CA PRO A 118 -7.33 -6.54 0.63
C PRO A 118 -8.80 -6.55 0.22
N VAL A 119 -9.32 -5.40 -0.18
CA VAL A 119 -10.68 -5.21 -0.68
C VAL A 119 -10.64 -5.13 -2.20
N VAL A 120 -11.47 -5.93 -2.84
CA VAL A 120 -11.69 -5.92 -4.28
C VAL A 120 -12.96 -5.14 -4.57
N LEU A 121 -12.84 -4.07 -5.36
CA LEU A 121 -13.97 -3.29 -5.88
C LEU A 121 -13.95 -3.29 -7.41
N LYS A 122 -15.04 -2.85 -8.04
CA LYS A 122 -15.04 -2.72 -9.50
C LYS A 122 -14.13 -1.58 -9.94
N PRO A 123 -13.54 -1.63 -11.15
CA PRO A 123 -12.67 -0.57 -11.66
C PRO A 123 -13.33 0.83 -11.65
N GLU A 124 -14.63 0.90 -11.92
CA GLU A 124 -15.41 2.15 -11.86
C GLU A 124 -15.49 2.74 -10.45
N ASP A 125 -15.75 1.91 -9.44
CA ASP A 125 -15.82 2.32 -8.03
C ASP A 125 -14.45 2.81 -7.55
N VAL A 126 -13.37 2.09 -7.92
CA VAL A 126 -12.00 2.51 -7.61
C VAL A 126 -11.68 3.86 -8.25
N SER A 127 -12.07 4.05 -9.51
CA SER A 127 -11.82 5.32 -10.23
C SER A 127 -12.58 6.49 -9.62
N GLN A 128 -13.80 6.26 -9.15
CA GLN A 128 -14.55 7.24 -8.38
C GLN A 128 -13.82 7.59 -7.07
N LEU A 129 -13.35 6.59 -6.32
CA LEU A 129 -12.60 6.82 -5.08
C LEU A 129 -11.33 7.64 -5.31
N PHE A 130 -10.59 7.40 -6.39
CA PHE A 130 -9.42 8.22 -6.74
C PHE A 130 -9.81 9.70 -6.90
N THR A 131 -10.91 9.97 -7.61
CA THR A 131 -11.41 11.33 -7.84
C THR A 131 -11.78 12.02 -6.52
N GLU A 132 -12.49 11.32 -5.63
CA GLU A 132 -12.91 11.84 -4.32
C GLU A 132 -11.71 12.11 -3.39
N VAL A 133 -10.75 11.20 -3.33
CA VAL A 133 -9.55 11.32 -2.49
C VAL A 133 -8.64 12.46 -2.96
N GLU A 134 -8.54 12.68 -4.26
CA GLU A 134 -7.77 13.79 -4.82
C GLU A 134 -8.43 15.14 -4.55
N ALA A 135 -9.76 15.22 -4.69
CA ALA A 135 -10.54 16.43 -4.46
C ALA A 135 -10.58 16.85 -2.97
N GLN A 136 -10.53 15.88 -2.04
CA GLN A 136 -10.66 16.14 -0.60
C GLN A 136 -9.38 15.79 0.18
N VAL A 137 -8.73 16.82 0.74
CA VAL A 137 -7.67 16.61 1.74
C VAL A 137 -8.26 15.93 2.97
N GLY A 138 -7.62 14.84 3.43
CA GLY A 138 -8.08 14.11 4.59
C GLY A 138 -9.23 13.13 4.32
N ALA A 139 -9.46 12.72 3.07
CA ALA A 139 -10.49 11.74 2.72
C ALA A 139 -10.32 10.43 3.51
N GLN A 140 -11.42 9.95 4.11
CA GLN A 140 -11.43 8.75 4.93
C GLN A 140 -12.46 7.75 4.42
N VAL A 141 -12.14 6.47 4.52
CA VAL A 141 -13.10 5.38 4.30
C VAL A 141 -13.26 4.56 5.57
N THR A 142 -14.40 3.87 5.66
CA THR A 142 -14.66 2.87 6.68
C THR A 142 -14.87 1.53 6.01
N VAL A 143 -14.13 0.53 6.47
CA VAL A 143 -14.22 -0.88 6.06
C VAL A 143 -14.53 -1.74 7.27
#